data_AF-A0A851GF21-F1
#
_entry.id   AF-A0A851GF21-F1
#
_cell.length_a   1.000
_cell.length_b   1.000
_cell.length_c   1.000
_cell.angle_alpha   90.00
_cell.angle_beta   90.00
_cell.angle_gamma   90.00
#
_symmetry.space_group_name_H-M   'P 1'
#
loop_
_entity.id
_entity.type
_entity.pdbx_description
1 polymer ?
#
loop_
_entity_poly.entity_id
_entity_poly.type
_entity_poly.pdbx_seq_one_letter_code
_entity_poly.pdbx_strand_id
1 'polypeptide(L)' 'MKIPLVLSMITQLVVLSPMALDAQGPRPMDIGASPQPVGDPGVMWYTTWETAKVEAQRSQRPIFFMAAAAQCNGVSGVF' A
#
# COMPACT_ATOMS: atom_id res chain seq x y z
N MET A 1 -23.36 36.30 24.23
CA MET A 1 -22.26 35.47 24.77
C MET A 1 -22.14 34.05 24.22
N LYS A 2 -22.89 33.64 23.17
CA LYS A 2 -22.81 32.27 22.60
C LYS A 2 -21.94 32.17 21.34
N ILE A 3 -21.85 33.26 20.58
CA ILE A 3 -21.07 33.39 19.34
C ILE A 3 -19.54 33.20 19.53
N PRO A 4 -18.88 33.74 20.59
CA PRO A 4 -17.42 33.59 20.72
C PRO A 4 -17.01 32.17 21.15
N LEU A 5 -17.89 31.44 21.84
CA LEU A 5 -17.65 30.05 22.27
C LEU A 5 -17.68 29.08 21.07
N VAL A 6 -18.66 29.25 20.18
CA VAL A 6 -18.80 28.42 18.98
C VAL A 6 -17.64 28.67 18.01
N LEU A 7 -17.21 29.93 17.87
CA LEU A 7 -16.07 30.28 17.04
C LEU A 7 -14.76 29.67 17.60
N SER A 8 -14.57 29.69 18.92
CA SER A 8 -13.42 29.05 19.59
C SER A 8 -13.41 27.53 19.41
N MET A 9 -14.55 26.84 19.56
CA MET A 9 -14.65 25.39 19.35
C MET A 9 -14.35 24.97 17.91
N ILE A 10 -14.87 25.71 16.91
CA ILE A 10 -14.59 25.41 15.50
C ILE A 10 -13.09 25.58 15.20
N THR A 11 -12.47 26.61 15.78
CA THR A 11 -11.02 26.84 15.60
C THR A 11 -10.18 25.71 16.22
N GLN A 12 -10.59 25.17 17.36
CA GLN A 12 -9.90 24.02 17.98
C GLN A 12 -10.07 22.72 17.20
N LEU A 13 -11.24 22.49 16.57
CA LEU A 13 -11.49 21.32 15.71
C LEU A 13 -10.64 21.33 14.43
N VAL A 14 -10.32 22.51 13.89
CA VAL A 14 -9.46 22.65 12.70
C VAL A 14 -7.98 22.41 13.04
N VAL A 15 -7.52 22.78 14.24
CA VAL A 15 -6.11 22.62 14.66
C VAL A 15 -5.77 21.17 15.07
N LEU A 16 -6.77 20.38 15.48
CA LEU A 16 -6.60 18.98 15.90
C LEU A 16 -6.85 17.96 14.78
N SER A 17 -7.15 18.40 13.55
CA SER A 17 -7.17 17.47 12.41
C SER A 17 -5.73 17.04 12.12
N PRO A 18 -5.31 15.78 12.38
CA PRO A 18 -4.03 15.31 11.91
C PRO A 18 -4.07 15.46 10.39
N MET A 19 -3.12 16.20 9.85
CA MET A 19 -2.86 16.25 8.41
C MET A 19 -2.56 14.81 7.97
N ALA A 20 -3.59 14.06 7.58
CA ALA A 20 -3.49 12.77 6.93
C ALA A 20 -3.16 12.96 5.44
N LEU A 21 -2.23 13.87 5.15
CA LEU A 21 -1.67 14.04 3.81
C LEU A 21 -0.44 13.12 3.73
N ASP A 22 -0.44 12.23 2.74
CA ASP A 22 0.69 11.41 2.28
C ASP A 22 1.06 10.15 3.08
N ALA A 23 0.07 9.31 3.33
CA ALA A 23 0.35 7.87 3.45
C ALA A 23 -0.18 7.12 2.22
N GLN A 24 -0.02 7.62 1.00
CA GLN A 24 -0.26 6.80 -0.19
C GLN A 24 1.10 6.35 -0.73
N GLY A 25 1.29 5.03 -0.84
CA GLY A 25 2.49 4.48 -1.47
C GLY A 25 2.69 5.05 -2.88
N PRO A 26 3.92 4.97 -3.42
CA PRO A 26 4.22 5.46 -4.77
C PRO A 26 3.23 4.85 -5.76
N ARG A 27 2.68 5.68 -6.66
CA ARG A 27 1.77 5.16 -7.69
C ARG A 27 2.56 4.22 -8.59
N PRO A 28 1.92 3.27 -9.30
CA PRO A 28 2.63 2.38 -10.22
C PRO A 28 3.52 3.12 -11.23
N MET A 29 3.13 4.33 -11.65
CA MET A 29 3.91 5.20 -12.54
C MET A 29 5.18 5.78 -11.89
N ASP A 30 5.20 5.85 -10.56
CA ASP A 30 6.31 6.37 -9.75
C ASP A 30 7.30 5.25 -9.35
N ILE A 31 6.94 3.97 -9.59
CA ILE A 31 7.80 2.81 -9.35
C ILE A 31 8.63 2.54 -10.60
N GLY A 32 9.91 2.90 -10.55
CA GLY A 32 10.88 2.62 -11.61
C GLY A 32 11.17 1.13 -11.78
N ALA A 33 11.90 0.79 -12.85
CA ALA A 33 12.39 -0.57 -13.03
C ALA A 33 13.26 -1.00 -11.83
N SER A 34 13.14 -2.27 -11.45
CA SER A 34 14.00 -2.84 -10.39
C SER A 34 15.47 -2.66 -10.78
N PRO A 35 16.35 -2.18 -9.87
CA PRO A 35 17.78 -2.11 -10.12
C PRO A 35 18.44 -3.50 -10.14
N GLN A 36 17.69 -4.54 -9.79
CA GLN A 36 18.17 -5.91 -9.73
C GLN A 36 18.49 -6.44 -11.14
N PRO A 37 19.66 -7.10 -11.34
CA PRO A 37 19.99 -7.76 -12.58
C PRO A 37 18.96 -8.79 -13.03
N VAL A 38 18.76 -8.91 -14.34
CA VAL A 38 17.91 -9.94 -14.92
C VAL A 38 18.49 -11.32 -14.61
N GLY A 39 17.67 -12.20 -14.02
CA GLY A 39 18.05 -13.57 -13.65
C GLY A 39 18.29 -13.76 -12.15
N ASP A 40 18.44 -12.68 -11.38
CA ASP A 40 18.53 -12.78 -9.92
C ASP A 40 17.17 -13.13 -9.27
N PRO A 41 17.17 -13.73 -8.06
CA PRO A 41 15.94 -14.09 -7.38
C PRO A 41 15.06 -12.85 -7.08
N GLY A 42 13.83 -12.84 -7.62
CA GLY A 42 12.86 -11.78 -7.39
C GLY A 42 11.46 -12.29 -7.02
N VAL A 43 10.56 -11.35 -6.73
CA VAL A 43 9.13 -11.62 -6.50
C VAL A 43 8.36 -11.37 -7.80
N MET A 44 7.56 -12.35 -8.20
CA MET A 44 6.61 -12.21 -9.31
C MET A 44 5.19 -12.35 -8.76
N TRP A 45 4.35 -11.35 -9.02
CA TRP A 45 2.96 -11.33 -8.57
C TRP A 45 2.05 -11.97 -9.62
N TYR A 46 1.22 -12.91 -9.18
CA TYR A 46 0.17 -13.52 -10.00
C TYR A 46 -1.19 -13.12 -9.44
N THR A 47 -2.07 -12.63 -10.30
CA THR A 47 -3.41 -12.15 -9.91
C THR A 47 -4.48 -13.23 -9.98
N THR A 48 -4.14 -14.41 -10.51
CA THR A 48 -5.05 -15.57 -10.60
C THR A 48 -4.40 -16.84 -10.08
N TRP A 49 -5.21 -17.73 -9.53
CA TRP A 49 -4.75 -19.00 -8.98
C TRP A 49 -4.21 -19.93 -10.07
N GLU A 50 -4.86 -19.95 -11.24
CA GLU A 50 -4.51 -20.81 -12.36
C GLU A 50 -3.09 -20.52 -12.86
N THR A 51 -2.75 -19.25 -13.03
CA THR A 51 -1.42 -18.84 -13.49
C THR A 51 -0.36 -19.10 -12.43
N ALA A 52 -0.65 -18.78 -11.16
CA ALA A 52 0.26 -19.05 -10.05
C ALA A 52 0.57 -20.56 -9.92
N LYS A 53 -0.44 -21.42 -10.04
CA LYS A 53 -0.29 -22.87 -9.91
C LYS A 53 0.56 -23.47 -11.03
N VAL A 54 0.35 -23.04 -12.27
CA VAL A 54 1.16 -23.48 -13.42
C VAL A 54 2.64 -23.13 -13.21
N GLU A 55 2.94 -21.92 -12.77
CA GLU A 55 4.33 -21.46 -12.57
C GLU A 55 5.01 -22.11 -11.36
N ALA A 56 4.28 -22.33 -10.28
CA ALA A 56 4.78 -23.08 -9.14
C ALA A 56 5.17 -24.52 -9.52
N GLN A 57 4.33 -25.19 -10.33
CA GLN A 57 4.62 -26.52 -10.86
C GLN A 57 5.82 -26.52 -11.81
N ARG A 58 5.88 -25.57 -12.76
CA ARG A 58 7.00 -25.47 -13.72
C ARG A 58 8.34 -25.24 -13.02
N SER A 59 8.34 -24.38 -11.99
CA SER A 59 9.57 -23.97 -11.29
C SER A 59 9.93 -24.86 -10.09
N GLN A 60 9.02 -25.74 -9.66
CA GLN A 60 9.17 -26.54 -8.43
C GLN A 60 9.42 -25.66 -7.19
N ARG A 61 8.80 -24.47 -7.14
CA ARG A 61 8.91 -23.53 -6.02
C ARG A 61 7.55 -23.43 -5.28
N PRO A 62 7.56 -23.29 -3.94
CA PRO A 62 6.33 -23.11 -3.19
C PRO A 62 5.65 -21.78 -3.51
N ILE A 63 4.34 -21.73 -3.32
CA ILE A 63 3.54 -20.51 -3.48
C ILE A 63 3.56 -19.73 -2.17
N PHE A 64 3.92 -18.46 -2.24
CA PHE A 64 3.70 -17.50 -1.16
C PHE A 64 2.37 -16.78 -1.39
N PHE A 65 1.39 -17.01 -0.50
CA PHE A 65 0.11 -16.32 -0.54
C PHE A 65 0.18 -15.01 0.26
N MET A 66 -0.09 -13.90 -0.42
CA MET A 66 -0.21 -12.58 0.20
C MET A 66 -1.62 -12.04 -0.03
N ALA A 67 -2.27 -11.60 1.04
CA ALA A 67 -3.48 -10.79 0.98
C ALA A 67 -3.14 -9.38 1.46
N ALA A 68 -3.52 -8.39 0.66
CA ALA A 68 -3.32 -6.98 0.96
C ALA A 68 -4.62 -6.23 0.62
N ALA A 69 -4.93 -5.22 1.41
CA ALA A 69 -6.08 -4.34 1.19
C ALA A 69 -5.62 -2.89 1.35
N ALA A 70 -6.21 -1.97 0.59
CA ALA A 70 -5.84 -0.54 0.62
C ALA A 70 -6.00 0.09 2.01
N GLN A 71 -6.86 -0.49 2.86
CA GLN A 71 -7.07 -0.07 4.24
C GLN A 71 -5.88 -0.44 5.16
N CYS A 72 -5.00 -1.35 4.73
CA CYS A 72 -3.81 -1.78 5.48
C CYS A 72 -2.59 -0.88 5.22
N ASN A 73 -2.84 0.37 4.83
CA ASN A 73 -1.84 1.40 4.65
C ASN A 73 -0.87 1.48 5.87
N GLY A 74 0.42 1.63 5.59
CA GLY A 74 1.49 1.67 6.58
C GLY A 74 2.05 0.29 6.96
N VAL A 75 1.46 -0.80 6.49
CA VAL A 75 2.05 -2.14 6.61
C VAL A 75 3.08 -2.34 5.49
N SER A 76 4.30 -2.73 5.85
CA SER A 76 5.36 -3.01 4.88
C SER A 76 4.90 -4.01 3.82
N GLY A 77 4.95 -3.62 2.54
CA GLY A 77 4.52 -4.43 1.41
C GLY A 77 3.04 -4.26 1.02
N VAL A 78 2.30 -3.35 1.66
CA VAL A 78 0.94 -2.96 1.28
C VAL A 78 0.93 -1.47 0.94
N PHE A 79 0.47 -1.11 -0.26
CA PHE A 79 0.48 0.24 -0.82
C PHE A 79 -0.82 1.00 -0.53
#